data_AF-A0A378TPR6-F1
#
_entry.id   AF-A0A378TPR6-F1
#
_cell.length_a   1.000
_cell.length_b   1.000
_cell.length_c   1.000
_cell.angle_alpha   90.00
_cell.angle_beta   90.00
_cell.angle_gamma   90.00
#
_symmetry.space_group_name_H-M   'P 1'
#
loop_
_entity.id
_entity.type
_entity.pdbx_description
1 polymer ?
#
loop_
_entity_poly.entity_id
_entity_poly.type
_entity_poly.pdbx_seq_one_letter_code
_entity_poly.pdbx_strand_id
1 'polypeptide(L)'
;MLGACEGAAQRYREAMPDEPVEEPVIDAELVPPAEPGPVAPEETGYTPGGVPTFDMVREKIETRAGTAIGAAELDAATPEGRSVEEQYEARQRAAAERLAQIRAQMKSDNS
;
A
#
# COMPACT_ATOMS: atom_id res chain seq x y z
N MET A 1 33.84 7.61 35.03
CA MET A 1 32.52 7.54 34.36
C MET A 1 32.71 7.34 32.85
N LEU A 2 33.52 6.34 32.46
CA LEU A 2 33.98 6.12 31.06
C LEU A 2 33.80 4.66 30.60
N GLY A 3 33.01 3.85 31.31
CA GLY A 3 32.85 2.40 31.03
C GLY A 3 31.54 1.99 30.33
N ALA A 4 30.65 2.93 30.03
CA ALA A 4 29.30 2.60 29.53
C ALA A 4 29.20 2.49 27.99
N CYS A 5 30.14 3.10 27.25
CA CYS A 5 30.11 3.10 25.77
C CYS A 5 30.82 1.90 25.14
N GLU A 6 31.82 1.32 25.80
CA GLU A 6 32.55 0.14 25.28
C GLU A 6 31.68 -1.13 25.28
N GLY A 7 30.78 -1.27 26.26
CA GLY A 7 29.95 -2.47 26.40
C GLY A 7 28.86 -2.62 25.33
N ALA A 8 28.33 -1.51 24.79
CA ALA A 8 27.30 -1.55 23.76
C ALA A 8 27.88 -1.99 22.40
N ALA A 9 29.07 -1.49 22.04
CA ALA A 9 29.76 -1.87 20.82
C ALA A 9 30.26 -3.32 20.87
N GLN A 10 30.77 -3.77 22.03
CA GLN A 10 31.20 -5.16 22.21
C GLN A 10 30.03 -6.14 22.07
N ARG A 11 28.86 -5.83 22.68
CA ARG A 11 27.65 -6.64 22.51
C ARG A 11 27.15 -6.68 21.07
N TYR A 12 27.28 -5.58 20.33
CA TYR A 12 26.88 -5.55 18.92
C TYR A 12 27.78 -6.44 18.06
N ARG A 13 29.10 -6.44 18.31
CA ARG A 13 30.05 -7.32 17.61
C ARG A 13 29.89 -8.80 17.99
N GLU A 14 29.49 -9.08 19.23
CA GLU A 14 29.25 -10.44 19.71
C GLU A 14 27.89 -10.98 19.24
N ALA A 15 26.89 -10.10 19.03
CA ALA A 15 25.57 -10.44 18.51
C ALA A 15 25.47 -10.45 16.98
N MET A 16 26.43 -9.81 16.29
CA MET A 16 26.48 -9.75 14.84
C MET A 16 27.82 -10.37 14.42
N PRO A 17 27.88 -11.70 14.21
CA PRO A 17 29.09 -12.32 13.70
C PRO A 17 29.46 -11.64 12.37
N ASP A 18 30.69 -11.13 12.28
CA ASP A 18 31.30 -10.60 11.05
C ASP A 18 31.60 -11.71 10.03
N GLU A 19 31.19 -12.95 10.31
CA GLU A 19 31.32 -14.02 9.34
C GLU A 19 30.40 -13.75 8.15
N PRO A 20 30.93 -13.80 6.91
CA PRO A 20 30.06 -13.76 5.75
C PRO A 20 29.10 -14.93 5.87
N VAL A 21 27.81 -14.63 5.87
CA VAL A 21 26.82 -15.67 5.62
C VAL A 21 27.16 -16.19 4.23
N GLU A 22 27.72 -17.40 4.15
CA GLU A 22 27.79 -18.16 2.91
C GLU A 22 26.34 -18.44 2.52
N GLU A 23 25.72 -17.47 1.85
CA GLU A 23 24.48 -17.72 1.14
C GLU A 23 24.80 -18.84 0.15
N PRO A 24 24.06 -19.96 0.17
CA PRO A 24 24.26 -20.99 -0.82
C PRO A 24 24.06 -20.34 -2.18
N VAL A 25 25.11 -20.36 -3.00
CA VAL A 25 25.04 -19.91 -4.39
C VAL A 25 24.00 -20.81 -5.04
N ILE A 26 22.81 -20.27 -5.26
CA ILE A 26 21.74 -20.99 -5.93
C ILE A 26 22.16 -21.07 -7.39
N ASP A 27 22.77 -22.20 -7.77
CA ASP A 27 23.03 -22.54 -9.16
C ASP A 27 21.67 -22.72 -9.86
N ALA A 28 21.15 -21.62 -10.38
CA ALA A 28 20.00 -21.61 -11.26
C ALA A 28 20.46 -22.23 -12.59
N GLU A 29 20.38 -23.55 -12.69
CA GLU A 29 20.54 -24.25 -13.95
C GLU A 29 19.55 -23.63 -14.96
N LEU A 30 20.09 -23.06 -16.04
CA LEU A 30 19.31 -22.54 -17.15
C LEU A 30 18.65 -23.72 -17.86
N VAL A 31 17.48 -24.13 -17.37
CA VAL A 31 16.63 -25.10 -18.07
C VAL A 31 16.32 -24.49 -19.44
N PRO A 32 16.76 -25.10 -20.55
CA PRO A 32 16.41 -24.60 -21.87
C PRO A 32 14.88 -24.52 -21.95
N PRO A 33 14.32 -23.46 -22.55
CA PRO A 33 12.88 -23.34 -22.65
C PRO A 33 12.37 -24.63 -23.29
N ALA A 34 11.45 -25.32 -22.60
CA ALA A 34 10.77 -26.45 -23.19
C ALA A 34 10.21 -25.97 -24.54
N GLU A 35 10.54 -26.69 -25.62
CA GLU A 35 9.96 -26.40 -26.93
C GLU A 35 8.44 -26.36 -26.76
N PRO A 36 7.75 -25.28 -27.18
CA PRO A 36 6.32 -25.22 -27.04
C PRO A 36 5.73 -26.31 -27.93
N GLY A 37 5.42 -27.45 -27.32
CA GLY A 37 4.44 -28.38 -27.87
C GLY A 37 3.13 -27.63 -28.12
N PRO A 38 2.25 -28.15 -28.98
CA PRO A 38 0.99 -27.47 -29.32
C PRO A 38 0.23 -27.12 -28.04
N VAL A 39 0.25 -25.83 -27.68
CA VAL A 39 -0.50 -25.30 -26.53
C VAL A 39 -1.96 -25.33 -26.93
N ALA A 40 -2.73 -26.21 -26.29
CA ALA A 40 -4.17 -26.13 -26.33
C ALA A 40 -4.59 -24.74 -25.83
N PRO A 41 -5.68 -24.14 -26.35
CA PRO A 41 -6.16 -22.86 -25.84
C PRO A 41 -6.37 -22.97 -24.33
N GLU A 42 -5.65 -22.16 -23.55
CA GLU A 42 -5.77 -22.16 -22.09
C GLU A 42 -7.06 -21.43 -21.69
N GLU A 43 -8.17 -22.16 -21.66
CA GLU A 43 -9.50 -21.60 -21.33
C GLU A 43 -9.60 -21.07 -19.89
N THR A 44 -8.69 -21.47 -19.00
CA THR A 44 -8.70 -21.06 -17.59
C THR A 44 -7.91 -19.77 -17.32
N GLY A 45 -7.05 -19.34 -18.25
CA GLY A 45 -6.09 -18.25 -18.03
C GLY A 45 -4.93 -18.60 -17.07
N TYR A 46 -4.78 -19.88 -16.72
CA TYR A 46 -3.66 -20.39 -15.91
C TYR A 46 -3.01 -21.58 -16.60
N THR A 47 -1.68 -21.59 -16.56
CA THR A 47 -0.86 -22.74 -16.95
C THR A 47 -1.19 -23.95 -16.08
N PRO A 48 -0.85 -25.18 -16.52
CA PRO A 48 -1.02 -26.39 -15.71
C PRO A 48 -0.32 -26.35 -14.34
N GLY A 49 0.76 -25.56 -14.22
CA GLY A 49 1.48 -25.30 -12.96
C GLY A 49 0.82 -24.25 -12.06
N GLY A 50 -0.34 -23.71 -12.44
CA GLY A 50 -1.06 -22.68 -11.70
C GLY A 50 -0.52 -21.26 -11.86
N VAL A 51 0.46 -21.05 -12.75
CA VAL A 51 0.97 -19.71 -13.06
C VAL A 51 0.00 -19.02 -14.01
N PRO A 52 -0.48 -17.79 -13.73
CA PRO A 52 -1.38 -17.08 -14.62
C PRO A 52 -0.67 -16.72 -15.94
N THR A 53 -1.41 -16.76 -17.06
CA THR A 53 -0.88 -16.35 -18.36
C THR A 53 -0.69 -14.84 -18.42
N PHE A 54 0.19 -14.39 -19.32
CA PHE A 54 0.43 -12.95 -19.53
C PHE A 54 -0.85 -12.22 -19.95
N ASP A 55 -1.65 -12.82 -20.84
CA ASP A 55 -2.90 -12.23 -21.31
C ASP A 55 -3.92 -12.07 -20.17
N MET A 56 -4.02 -13.05 -19.26
CA MET A 56 -4.90 -12.99 -18.09
C MET A 56 -4.49 -11.86 -17.13
N VAL A 57 -3.19 -11.72 -16.87
CA VAL A 57 -2.67 -10.62 -16.03
C VAL A 57 -2.93 -9.27 -16.68
N ARG A 58 -2.69 -9.13 -17.99
CA ARG A 58 -2.96 -7.89 -18.73
C ARG A 58 -4.43 -7.49 -18.64
N GLU A 59 -5.35 -8.40 -19.01
CA GLU A 59 -6.80 -8.16 -18.97
C GLU A 59 -7.26 -7.79 -17.55
N LYS A 60 -6.74 -8.46 -16.52
CA LYS A 60 -7.04 -8.15 -15.12
C LYS A 60 -6.57 -6.76 -14.71
N ILE A 61 -5.38 -6.33 -15.15
CA ILE A 61 -4.85 -4.99 -14.88
C ILE A 61 -5.71 -3.94 -15.58
N GLU A 62 -6.03 -4.14 -16.86
CA GLU A 62 -6.84 -3.22 -17.65
C GLU A 62 -8.25 -3.07 -17.06
N THR A 63 -8.88 -4.18 -16.68
CA THR A 63 -10.19 -4.19 -16.03
C THR A 63 -10.16 -3.41 -14.71
N ARG A 64 -9.16 -3.67 -13.85
CA ARG A 64 -9.03 -2.97 -12.56
C ARG A 64 -8.72 -1.49 -12.74
N ALA A 65 -7.86 -1.14 -13.68
CA ALA A 65 -7.54 0.25 -13.99
C ALA A 65 -8.79 0.99 -14.51
N GLY A 66 -9.54 0.37 -15.42
CA GLY A 66 -10.79 0.93 -15.96
C GLY A 66 -11.84 1.19 -14.87
N THR A 67 -12.04 0.25 -13.95
CA THR A 67 -12.95 0.44 -12.81
C THR A 67 -12.46 1.51 -11.84
N ALA A 68 -11.15 1.53 -11.54
CA ALA A 68 -10.59 2.42 -10.52
C ALA A 68 -10.73 3.90 -10.88
N ILE A 69 -10.70 4.26 -12.17
CA ILE A 69 -10.75 5.65 -12.63
C ILE A 69 -12.03 6.38 -12.14
N GLY A 70 -13.17 5.68 -12.02
CA GLY A 70 -14.45 6.28 -11.63
C GLY A 70 -15.08 5.74 -10.34
N ALA A 71 -14.40 4.81 -9.65
CA ALA A 71 -14.97 4.13 -8.50
C ALA A 71 -15.34 5.11 -7.36
N ALA A 72 -14.47 6.08 -7.07
CA ALA A 72 -14.71 7.04 -6.00
C ALA A 72 -15.95 7.93 -6.24
N GLU A 73 -16.24 8.29 -7.50
CA GLU A 73 -17.43 9.08 -7.83
C GLU A 73 -18.72 8.27 -7.64
N LEU A 74 -18.69 6.98 -8.00
CA LEU A 74 -19.81 6.07 -7.77
C LEU A 74 -20.04 5.80 -6.28
N ASP A 75 -18.98 5.58 -5.52
CA ASP A 75 -19.03 5.39 -4.08
C ASP A 75 -19.59 6.65 -3.39
N ALA A 76 -19.18 7.84 -3.83
CA ALA A 76 -19.72 9.11 -3.32
C ALA A 76 -21.21 9.31 -3.66
N ALA A 77 -21.69 8.79 -4.79
CA ALA A 77 -23.09 8.90 -5.21
C ALA A 77 -24.04 7.98 -4.42
N THR A 78 -23.51 7.01 -3.67
CA THR A 78 -24.31 6.13 -2.81
C THR A 78 -25.01 6.91 -1.68
N PRO A 79 -26.14 6.41 -1.13
CA PRO A 79 -26.76 7.00 0.06
C PRO A 79 -25.78 7.14 1.23
N GLU A 80 -24.95 6.13 1.45
CA GLU A 80 -23.94 6.09 2.50
C GLU A 80 -22.87 7.16 2.26
N GLY A 81 -22.35 7.26 1.04
CA GLY A 81 -21.38 8.28 0.63
C GLY A 81 -21.90 9.70 0.89
N ARG A 82 -23.13 9.99 0.49
CA ARG A 82 -23.79 11.28 0.77
C ARG A 82 -23.93 11.57 2.26
N SER A 83 -24.30 10.57 3.06
CA SER A 83 -24.44 10.74 4.51
C SER A 83 -23.12 11.07 5.23
N VAL A 84 -22.00 10.50 4.75
CA VAL A 84 -20.66 10.78 5.29
C VAL A 84 -20.24 12.21 4.96
N GLU A 85 -20.50 12.67 3.74
CA GLU A 85 -20.22 14.04 3.31
C GLU A 85 -21.03 15.05 4.12
N GLU A 86 -22.34 14.82 4.30
CA GLU A 86 -23.20 15.67 5.13
C GLU A 86 -22.69 15.79 6.58
N GLN A 87 -22.24 14.68 7.17
CA GLN A 87 -21.65 14.68 8.52
C GLN A 87 -20.32 15.43 8.56
N TYR A 88 -19.50 15.33 7.52
CA TYR A 88 -18.27 16.09 7.39
C TYR A 88 -18.57 17.60 7.30
N GLU A 89 -19.45 18.02 6.40
CA GLU A 89 -19.87 19.42 6.27
C GLU A 89 -20.46 20.00 7.56
N ALA A 90 -21.29 19.22 8.26
CA ALA A 90 -21.88 19.64 9.54
C ALA A 90 -20.79 19.90 10.59
N ARG A 91 -19.76 19.04 10.67
CA ARG A 91 -18.61 19.24 11.57
C ARG A 91 -17.80 20.48 11.17
N GLN A 92 -17.56 20.69 9.88
CA GLN A 92 -16.84 21.86 9.38
C GLN A 92 -17.57 23.17 9.69
N ARG A 93 -18.90 23.20 9.51
CA ARG A 93 -19.74 24.36 9.84
C ARG A 93 -19.70 24.65 11.33
N ALA A 94 -19.89 23.64 12.17
CA ALA A 94 -19.82 23.79 13.62
C ALA A 94 -18.44 24.31 14.06
N ALA A 95 -17.35 23.79 13.49
CA ALA A 95 -16.00 24.27 13.78
C ALA A 95 -15.81 25.74 13.35
N ALA A 96 -16.29 26.11 12.17
CA ALA A 96 -16.21 27.49 11.68
C ALA A 96 -16.99 28.47 12.57
N GLU A 97 -18.20 28.11 13.00
CA GLU A 97 -19.01 28.89 13.93
C GLU A 97 -18.31 29.08 15.28
N ARG A 98 -17.71 28.02 15.83
CA ARG A 98 -16.94 28.11 17.08
C ARG A 98 -15.73 29.02 16.94
N LEU A 99 -14.99 28.93 15.84
CA LEU A 99 -13.87 29.84 15.58
C LEU A 99 -14.32 31.30 15.43
N ALA A 100 -15.48 31.53 14.80
CA ALA A 100 -16.04 32.88 14.70
C ALA A 100 -16.41 33.45 16.08
N GLN A 101 -17.01 32.65 16.96
CA GLN A 101 -17.32 33.03 18.34
C GLN A 101 -16.05 33.40 19.11
N ILE A 102 -15.00 32.58 19.04
CA ILE A 102 -13.71 32.86 19.71
C ILE A 102 -13.11 34.17 19.21
N ARG A 103 -13.07 34.39 17.89
CA ARG A 103 -12.55 35.64 17.30
C ARG A 103 -13.32 36.87 17.77
N ALA A 104 -14.65 36.74 17.87
CA ALA A 104 -15.49 37.82 18.37
C ALA A 104 -15.19 38.14 19.84
N GLN A 105 -15.07 37.12 20.70
CA GLN A 105 -14.71 37.32 22.11
C GLN A 105 -13.33 37.97 22.28
N MET A 106 -12.32 37.49 21.55
CA MET A 106 -10.99 38.11 21.58
C MET A 106 -10.98 39.57 21.11
N LYS A 107 -11.89 39.93 20.19
CA LYS A 107 -12.02 41.32 19.71
C LYS A 107 -12.74 42.20 20.71
N SER A 108 -13.75 41.71 21.42
CA SER A 108 -14.47 42.46 22.45
C SER A 108 -13.65 42.68 23.71
N ASP A 109 -12.84 41.71 24.13
CA ASP A 109 -12.02 41.80 25.35
C ASP A 109 -10.87 42.82 25.23
N ASN A 110 -10.43 43.11 24.00
CA ASN A 110 -9.33 44.01 23.68
C ASN A 110 -9.77 45.45 23.34
N SER A 111 -11.04 45.80 23.58
CA SER A 111 -11.65 47.04 23.10
C SER A 111 -12.35 47.86 24.18
#